data_AF-A0A1Q9A990-F1
#
_entry.id   AF-A0A1Q9A990-F1
#
_cell.length_a   1.000
_cell.length_b   1.000
_cell.length_c   1.000
_cell.angle_alpha   90.00
_cell.angle_beta   90.00
_cell.angle_gamma   90.00
#
_symmetry.space_group_name_H-M   'P 1'
#
loop_
_entity.id
_entity.type
_entity.pdbx_description
1 polymer ?
#
loop_
_entity_poly.entity_id
_entity_poly.type
_entity_poly.pdbx_seq_one_letter_code
_entity_poly.pdbx_strand_id
1 'polypeptide(L)'
;MTRRPLQKLQASLVARRFYVEQKTKSQIADEFGISRFKVARLLDTALTDGIVKIEINDQGDMNTELAEKLRLKYGLKAALVLDGPDLHSSELFEPLGILAADYLEETLIDGQLLGNLLGANIA
;
A
#
# COMPACT_ATOMS: atom_id res chain seq x y z
N MET A 1 14.25 -23.70 18.84
CA MET A 1 14.48 -22.91 17.60
C MET A 1 15.80 -23.34 16.98
N THR A 2 15.78 -24.22 16.00
CA THR A 2 16.98 -24.76 15.33
C THR A 2 17.57 -23.67 14.44
N ARG A 3 18.61 -22.98 14.90
CA ARG A 3 19.32 -21.95 14.12
C ARG A 3 20.00 -22.61 12.92
N ARG A 4 19.44 -22.42 11.71
CA ARG A 4 20.09 -22.77 10.43
C ARG A 4 20.71 -21.51 9.81
N PRO A 5 21.91 -21.09 10.25
CA PRO A 5 22.49 -19.82 9.85
C PRO A 5 22.68 -19.69 8.33
N LEU A 6 23.09 -20.78 7.66
CA LEU A 6 23.26 -20.81 6.21
C LEU A 6 21.97 -20.54 5.45
N GLN A 7 20.84 -21.04 5.95
CA GLN A 7 19.55 -20.84 5.30
C GLN A 7 19.09 -19.38 5.42
N LYS A 8 19.31 -18.75 6.58
CA LYS A 8 19.03 -17.31 6.76
C LYS A 8 19.91 -16.44 5.88
N LEU A 9 21.20 -16.77 5.78
CA LEU A 9 22.12 -16.08 4.87
C LEU A 9 21.65 -16.22 3.42
N GLN A 10 21.29 -17.42 3.00
CA GLN A 10 20.78 -17.66 1.65
C GLN A 10 19.49 -16.88 1.36
N ALA A 11 18.56 -16.84 2.31
CA ALA A 11 17.33 -16.05 2.19
C ALA A 11 17.62 -14.54 2.06
N SER A 12 18.56 -14.02 2.87
CA SER A 12 19.00 -12.62 2.79
C SER A 12 19.62 -12.26 1.44
N LEU A 13 20.49 -13.14 0.91
CA LEU A 13 21.12 -12.92 -0.41
C LEU A 13 20.08 -12.95 -1.54
N VAL A 14 19.19 -13.94 -1.54
CA VAL A 14 18.10 -14.04 -2.52
C VAL A 14 17.18 -12.81 -2.45
N ALA A 15 16.83 -12.36 -1.24
CA ALA A 15 16.04 -11.15 -1.04
C ALA A 15 16.71 -9.91 -1.60
N ARG A 16 18.02 -9.74 -1.37
CA ARG A 16 18.78 -8.61 -1.92
C ARG A 16 18.80 -8.63 -3.45
N ARG A 17 19.01 -9.80 -4.07
CA ARG A 17 18.93 -9.93 -5.53
C ARG A 17 17.56 -9.53 -6.09
N PHE A 18 16.49 -9.91 -5.40
CA PHE A 18 15.14 -9.65 -5.86
C PHE A 18 14.71 -8.20 -5.63
N TYR A 19 14.76 -7.70 -4.40
CA TYR A 19 14.20 -6.39 -4.04
C TYR A 19 15.12 -5.21 -4.31
N VAL A 20 16.45 -5.40 -4.26
CA VAL A 20 17.43 -4.31 -4.46
C VAL A 20 17.97 -4.32 -5.88
N GLU A 21 18.35 -5.49 -6.38
CA GLU A 21 18.94 -5.62 -7.73
C GLU A 21 17.89 -5.88 -8.82
N GLN A 22 16.60 -5.96 -8.46
CA GLN A 22 15.47 -6.14 -9.39
C GLN A 22 15.62 -7.36 -10.32
N LYS A 23 16.33 -8.41 -9.87
CA LYS A 23 16.46 -9.65 -10.65
C LYS A 23 15.18 -10.46 -10.60
N THR A 24 14.85 -11.10 -11.72
CA THR A 24 13.72 -12.03 -11.78
C THR A 24 14.01 -13.30 -10.96
N LYS A 25 12.96 -13.97 -10.50
CA LYS A 25 13.08 -15.25 -9.76
C LYS A 25 13.82 -16.33 -10.57
N SER A 26 13.74 -16.29 -11.90
CA SER A 26 14.46 -17.21 -12.80
C SER A 26 15.95 -16.89 -12.85
N GLN A 27 16.34 -15.62 -13.01
CA GLN A 27 17.76 -15.24 -12.99
C GLN A 27 18.43 -15.59 -11.65
N ILE A 28 17.72 -15.41 -10.54
CA ILE A 28 18.22 -15.78 -9.21
C ILE A 28 18.31 -17.31 -9.08
N ALA A 29 17.34 -18.04 -9.63
CA ALA A 29 17.37 -19.50 -9.66
C ALA A 29 18.62 -20.02 -10.37
N ASP A 30 18.93 -19.44 -11.54
CA ASP A 30 20.12 -19.78 -12.32
C ASP A 30 21.42 -19.42 -11.59
N GLU A 31 21.51 -18.22 -10.97
CA GLU A 31 22.69 -17.77 -10.20
C GLU A 31 22.99 -18.67 -8.99
N PHE A 32 21.96 -19.14 -8.29
CA PHE A 32 22.11 -19.93 -7.07
C PHE A 32 22.03 -21.45 -7.30
N GLY A 33 21.80 -21.91 -8.53
CA GLY A 33 21.64 -23.32 -8.86
C GLY A 33 20.44 -23.98 -8.16
N ILE A 34 19.35 -23.23 -7.96
CA ILE A 34 18.13 -23.69 -7.28
C ILE A 34 16.90 -23.45 -8.16
N SER A 35 15.78 -24.11 -7.87
CA SER A 35 14.56 -23.88 -8.65
C SER A 35 13.92 -22.51 -8.37
N ARG A 36 13.19 -21.96 -9.36
CA ARG A 36 12.36 -20.74 -9.17
C ARG A 36 11.38 -20.85 -8.00
N PHE A 37 10.89 -22.06 -7.71
CA PHE A 37 9.99 -22.32 -6.57
C PHE A 37 10.74 -22.22 -5.24
N LYS A 38 12.00 -22.67 -5.20
CA LYS A 38 12.85 -22.51 -4.02
C LYS A 38 13.19 -21.05 -3.77
N VAL A 39 13.45 -20.27 -4.83
CA VAL A 39 13.63 -18.81 -4.74
C VAL A 39 12.40 -18.15 -4.15
N ALA A 40 11.20 -18.44 -4.67
CA ALA A 40 9.95 -17.90 -4.13
C ALA A 40 9.80 -18.21 -2.64
N ARG A 41 10.01 -19.47 -2.24
CA ARG A 41 9.92 -19.88 -0.83
C ARG A 41 10.97 -19.18 0.06
N LEU A 42 12.16 -18.88 -0.45
CA LEU A 42 13.18 -18.14 0.28
C LEU A 42 12.80 -16.68 0.45
N LEU A 43 12.16 -16.05 -0.54
CA LEU A 43 11.60 -14.69 -0.42
C LEU A 43 10.47 -14.65 0.62
N ASP A 44 9.57 -15.63 0.60
CA ASP A 44 8.49 -15.75 1.59
C ASP A 44 9.05 -15.95 3.00
N THR A 45 10.09 -16.79 3.13
CA THR A 45 10.81 -16.98 4.40
C THR A 45 11.47 -15.67 4.84
N ALA A 46 12.06 -14.90 3.92
CA ALA A 46 12.69 -13.64 4.26
C ALA A 46 11.69 -12.60 4.79
N LEU A 47 10.47 -12.56 4.26
CA LEU A 47 9.39 -11.72 4.78
C LEU A 47 8.90 -12.22 6.15
N THR A 48 8.59 -13.52 6.24
CA THR A 48 8.01 -14.13 7.46
C THR A 48 8.97 -14.09 8.65
N ASP A 49 10.27 -14.30 8.43
CA ASP A 49 11.30 -14.25 9.47
C ASP A 49 11.77 -12.82 9.78
N GLY A 50 11.21 -11.79 9.12
CA GLY A 50 11.59 -10.39 9.30
C GLY A 50 12.99 -10.02 8.77
N ILE A 51 13.55 -10.83 7.87
CA ILE A 51 14.80 -10.51 7.15
C ILE A 51 14.56 -9.35 6.18
N VAL A 52 13.36 -9.27 5.61
CA VAL A 52 12.89 -8.17 4.78
C VAL A 52 11.67 -7.54 5.47
N LYS A 53 11.71 -6.21 5.63
CA LYS A 53 10.55 -5.41 5.99
C LYS A 53 10.26 -4.51 4.79
N ILE A 54 9.03 -4.59 4.28
CA ILE A 54 8.54 -3.69 3.24
C ILE A 54 7.74 -2.61 3.97
N GLU A 55 8.14 -1.36 3.77
CA GLU A 55 7.46 -0.19 4.28
C GLU A 55 6.93 0.58 3.07
N ILE A 56 5.62 0.80 3.05
CA ILE A 56 4.95 1.59 2.02
C ILE A 56 4.63 2.91 2.69
N ASN A 57 5.31 3.96 2.23
CA ASN A 57 4.98 5.32 2.64
C ASN A 57 3.95 5.85 1.65
N ASP A 58 2.69 5.87 2.09
CA ASP A 58 1.66 6.58 1.36
C ASP A 58 2.06 8.06 1.31
N GLN A 59 2.14 8.63 0.11
CA GLN A 59 2.55 10.02 -0.08
C GLN A 59 1.38 10.93 0.32
N GLY A 60 1.62 11.84 1.25
CA GLY A 60 0.63 12.83 1.72
C GLY A 60 -0.10 12.40 2.98
N ASP A 61 -1.13 13.17 3.34
CA ASP A 61 -1.91 12.95 4.57
C ASP A 61 -2.98 11.85 4.39
N MET A 62 -2.86 10.97 3.39
CA MET A 62 -3.88 9.95 3.12
C MET A 62 -3.55 8.60 3.75
N ASN A 63 -4.55 8.04 4.44
CA ASN A 63 -4.47 6.71 5.04
C ASN A 63 -5.07 5.66 4.10
N THR A 64 -4.27 5.15 3.17
CA THR A 64 -4.74 4.21 2.14
C THR A 64 -5.17 2.89 2.74
N GLU A 65 -4.48 2.42 3.80
CA GLU A 65 -4.83 1.19 4.47
C GLU A 65 -6.22 1.26 5.11
N LEU A 66 -6.53 2.35 5.81
CA LEU A 66 -7.84 2.55 6.42
C LEU A 66 -8.92 2.77 5.36
N ALA A 67 -8.63 3.52 4.30
CA ALA A 67 -9.52 3.72 3.17
C ALA A 67 -9.94 2.37 2.53
N GLU A 68 -8.98 1.50 2.21
CA GLU A 68 -9.28 0.17 1.65
C GLU A 68 -10.07 -0.71 2.62
N LYS A 69 -9.76 -0.67 3.92
CA LYS A 69 -10.53 -1.38 4.95
C LYS A 69 -11.99 -0.91 4.99
N LEU A 70 -12.25 0.39 4.94
CA LEU A 70 -13.60 0.95 4.91
C LEU A 70 -14.34 0.54 3.64
N ARG A 71 -13.68 0.64 2.48
CA ARG A 71 -14.24 0.27 1.18
C ARG A 71 -14.72 -1.18 1.17
N LEU A 72 -13.86 -2.10 1.62
CA LEU A 72 -14.18 -3.53 1.69
C LEU A 72 -15.27 -3.84 2.73
N LYS A 73 -15.18 -3.23 3.91
CA LYS A 73 -16.11 -3.50 5.02
C LYS A 73 -17.55 -3.06 4.70
N TYR A 74 -17.70 -1.92 4.04
CA TYR A 74 -19.02 -1.32 3.76
C TYR A 74 -19.45 -1.45 2.30
N GLY A 75 -18.65 -2.08 1.43
CA GLY A 75 -18.96 -2.25 0.02
C GLY A 75 -19.03 -0.93 -0.76
N LEU A 76 -18.22 0.05 -0.37
CA LEU A 76 -18.19 1.35 -1.03
C LEU A 76 -17.51 1.26 -2.39
N LYS A 77 -17.90 2.14 -3.33
CA LYS A 77 -17.21 2.27 -4.61
C LYS A 77 -15.81 2.86 -4.43
N ALA A 78 -15.70 3.85 -3.56
CA ALA A 78 -14.46 4.49 -3.15
C ALA A 78 -14.58 4.92 -1.67
N ALA A 79 -13.44 5.00 -1.01
CA ALA A 79 -13.31 5.62 0.31
C ALA A 79 -11.98 6.39 0.29
N LEU A 80 -11.98 7.58 0.88
CA LEU A 80 -10.79 8.41 1.06
C LEU A 80 -10.70 8.74 2.54
N VAL A 81 -9.49 8.70 3.09
CA VAL A 81 -9.25 8.94 4.52
C VAL A 81 -8.03 9.82 4.64
N LEU A 82 -8.20 10.96 5.31
CA LEU A 82 -7.10 11.83 5.71
C LEU A 82 -6.71 11.52 7.16
N ASP A 83 -5.42 11.35 7.40
CA ASP A 83 -4.83 11.40 8.73
C ASP A 83 -4.79 12.87 9.16
N GLY A 84 -5.81 13.29 9.90
CA GLY A 84 -5.86 14.61 10.50
C GLY A 84 -5.15 14.65 11.86
N PRO A 85 -4.46 15.75 12.22
CA PRO A 85 -4.15 16.03 13.61
C PRO A 85 -5.42 16.05 14.49
N ASP A 86 -5.27 15.88 15.81
CA ASP A 86 -6.35 16.06 16.82
C ASP A 86 -6.80 17.54 16.90
N LEU A 87 -7.23 18.12 15.77
CA LEU A 87 -7.74 19.47 15.67
C LEU A 87 -9.25 19.49 15.93
N HIS A 88 -9.74 20.68 16.25
CA HIS A 88 -11.18 20.92 16.31
C HIS A 88 -11.82 20.67 14.93
N SER A 89 -13.00 20.07 14.91
CA SER A 89 -13.69 19.63 13.70
C SER A 89 -13.86 20.73 12.63
N SER A 90 -13.83 22.00 13.02
CA SER A 90 -13.91 23.16 12.10
C SER A 90 -12.69 23.30 11.18
N GLU A 91 -11.51 22.86 11.61
CA GLU A 91 -10.26 23.00 10.86
C GLU A 91 -10.05 21.85 9.86
N LEU A 92 -10.88 20.81 9.94
CA LEU A 92 -10.85 19.66 9.03
C LEU A 92 -11.71 19.87 7.78
N PHE A 93 -12.60 20.88 7.75
CA PHE A 93 -13.53 21.06 6.64
C PHE A 93 -12.85 21.47 5.34
N GLU A 94 -11.90 22.39 5.41
CA GLU A 94 -11.16 22.86 4.23
C GLU A 94 -10.36 21.72 3.53
N PRO A 95 -9.50 20.95 4.23
CA PRO A 95 -8.79 19.84 3.58
C PRO A 95 -9.71 18.72 3.08
N LEU A 96 -10.82 18.45 3.77
CA LEU A 96 -11.83 17.50 3.30
C LEU A 96 -12.55 17.99 2.03
N GLY A 97 -12.85 19.29 1.97
CA GLY A 97 -13.48 19.92 0.81
C GLY A 97 -12.58 19.86 -0.43
N ILE A 98 -11.29 20.17 -0.26
CA ILE A 98 -10.29 20.06 -1.34
C ILE A 98 -10.22 18.61 -1.85
N LEU A 99 -10.07 17.64 -0.94
CA LEU A 99 -10.01 16.22 -1.33
C LEU A 99 -11.29 15.74 -2.03
N ALA A 100 -12.46 16.21 -1.58
CA ALA A 100 -13.72 15.89 -2.22
C ALA A 100 -13.83 16.50 -3.62
N ALA A 101 -13.35 17.74 -3.79
CA ALA A 101 -13.31 18.41 -5.08
C ALA A 101 -12.38 17.68 -6.06
N ASP A 102 -11.16 17.34 -5.64
CA ASP A 102 -10.19 16.59 -6.45
C ASP A 102 -10.79 15.25 -6.89
N TYR A 103 -11.42 14.51 -5.97
CA TYR A 103 -12.06 13.24 -6.31
C TYR A 103 -13.23 13.41 -7.29
N LEU A 104 -14.02 14.48 -7.16
CA LEU A 104 -15.10 14.76 -8.10
C LEU A 104 -14.55 15.14 -9.48
N GLU A 105 -13.48 15.91 -9.55
CA GLU A 105 -12.82 16.25 -10.82
C GLU A 105 -12.31 15.00 -11.56
N GLU A 106 -11.77 14.02 -10.83
CA GLU A 106 -11.30 12.76 -11.43
C GLU A 106 -12.42 11.79 -11.83
N THR A 107 -13.60 11.89 -11.21
CA THR A 107 -14.67 10.88 -11.38
C THR A 107 -15.88 11.35 -12.17
N LEU A 108 -16.08 12.66 -12.29
CA LEU A 108 -17.17 13.22 -13.09
C LEU A 108 -16.88 13.08 -14.58
N ILE A 109 -17.94 12.79 -15.33
CA ILE A 109 -17.89 12.63 -16.79
C ILE A 109 -18.86 13.63 -17.41
N ASP A 110 -18.51 14.17 -18.58
CA ASP A 110 -19.36 15.07 -19.35
C ASP A 110 -20.79 14.53 -19.49
N GLY A 111 -21.77 15.38 -19.17
CA GLY A 111 -23.19 15.05 -19.21
C GLY A 111 -23.75 14.41 -17.93
N GLN A 112 -22.95 14.21 -16.88
CA GLN A 112 -23.46 13.81 -15.56
C GLN A 112 -24.09 14.98 -14.80
N LEU A 113 -25.19 14.70 -14.10
CA LEU A 113 -25.85 15.65 -13.20
C LEU A 113 -25.32 15.46 -11.78
N LEU A 114 -24.70 16.50 -11.22
CA LEU A 114 -24.26 16.53 -9.83
C LEU A 114 -25.41 17.04 -8.94
N GLY A 115 -25.93 16.17 -8.08
CA GLY A 115 -26.87 16.57 -7.03
C GLY A 115 -26.12 17.05 -5.79
N ASN A 116 -26.44 18.24 -5.30
CA ASN A 116 -25.88 18.77 -4.05
C ASN A 116 -26.91 18.66 -2.90
N LEU A 117 -26.39 18.56 -1.68
CA LEU A 117 -27.17 18.68 -0.45
C LEU A 117 -26.54 19.80 0.38
N LEU A 118 -27.33 20.50 1.19
CA LEU A 118 -26.81 21.54 2.07
C LEU A 118 -26.04 20.87 3.23
N GLY A 119 -24.72 20.98 3.19
CA GLY A 119 -23.80 20.52 4.24
C GLY A 119 -22.48 21.28 4.15
N ALA A 120 -21.84 21.52 5.30
CA ALA A 120 -20.63 22.36 5.42
C ALA A 120 -19.38 21.79 4.71
N ASN A 121 -19.47 20.61 4.08
CA ASN A 121 -18.35 19.89 3.45
C ASN A 121 -18.42 19.91 1.90
N ILE A 122 -19.38 20.63 1.31
CA ILE A 122 -19.69 20.56 -0.14
C ILE A 122 -19.43 21.92 -0.84
N ALA A 123 -18.99 22.94 -0.11
CA ALA A 123 -18.79 24.31 -0.61
C ALA A 123 -17.32 24.69 -0.69
#